data_AF-A0A1G9YZ16-F1
#
_entry.id   AF-A0A1G9YZ16-F1
#
_cell.length_a   1.000
_cell.length_b   1.000
_cell.length_c   1.000
_cell.angle_alpha   90.00
_cell.angle_beta   90.00
_cell.angle_gamma   90.00
#
_symmetry.space_group_name_H-M   'P 1'
#
loop_
_entity.id
_entity.type
_entity.pdbx_description
1 polymer ?
#
loop_
_entity_poly.entity_id
_entity_poly.type
_entity_poly.pdbx_seq_one_letter_code
_entity_poly.pdbx_strand_id
1 'polypeptide(L)'
;MVPETVDRRRSRTAVVIAVVLTGIVYLEFWGGTVPPLPGAGTVALAVGVGVAAAVLQLAFEDVLEPPTVLDNTLAFLVLLGVALVVGLLLFPQGLPVAVELGMLAWFWATAVGRLVLFYGKRD
;
A
#
# COMPACT_ATOMS: atom_id res chain seq x y z
N MET A 1 -18.76 4.14 -19.39
CA MET A 1 -19.40 3.26 -18.40
C MET A 1 -18.50 2.04 -18.23
N VAL A 2 -17.83 1.92 -17.08
CA VAL A 2 -17.03 0.72 -16.78
C VAL A 2 -18.00 -0.40 -16.37
N PRO A 3 -17.89 -1.61 -16.93
CA PRO A 3 -18.81 -2.69 -16.61
C PRO A 3 -18.66 -3.09 -15.13
N GLU A 4 -19.78 -3.19 -14.41
CA GLU A 4 -19.88 -3.44 -12.95
C GLU A 4 -19.03 -4.63 -12.46
N THR A 5 -18.79 -5.61 -13.34
CA THR A 5 -17.94 -6.77 -13.07
C THR A 5 -16.46 -6.45 -12.89
N VAL A 6 -15.98 -5.37 -13.50
CA VAL A 6 -14.56 -4.94 -13.46
C VAL A 6 -14.26 -4.25 -12.13
N ASP A 7 -15.12 -3.32 -11.69
CA ASP A 7 -14.95 -2.62 -10.42
C ASP A 7 -15.03 -3.57 -9.22
N ARG A 8 -15.95 -4.55 -9.26
CA ARG A 8 -16.05 -5.58 -8.21
C ARG A 8 -14.80 -6.45 -8.10
N ARG A 9 -14.16 -6.78 -9.23
CA ARG A 9 -12.87 -7.50 -9.22
C ARG A 9 -11.79 -6.62 -8.62
N ARG A 10 -11.69 -5.36 -9.04
CA ARG A 10 -10.67 -4.41 -8.57
C ARG A 10 -10.70 -4.21 -7.05
N SER A 11 -11.89 -4.05 -6.45
CA SER A 11 -12.03 -3.91 -5.00
C SER A 11 -11.68 -5.20 -4.25
N ARG A 12 -12.08 -6.37 -4.76
CA ARG A 12 -11.70 -7.67 -4.17
C ARG A 12 -10.20 -7.90 -4.25
N THR A 13 -9.58 -7.61 -5.40
CA THR A 13 -8.14 -7.71 -5.60
C THR A 13 -7.40 -6.80 -4.61
N ALA A 14 -7.87 -5.57 -4.39
CA ALA A 14 -7.25 -4.67 -3.41
C ALA A 14 -7.29 -5.23 -1.98
N VAL A 15 -8.41 -5.82 -1.56
CA VAL A 15 -8.53 -6.48 -0.24
C VAL A 15 -7.58 -7.68 -0.14
N VAL A 16 -7.53 -8.53 -1.17
CA VAL A 16 -6.62 -9.69 -1.19
C VAL A 16 -5.16 -9.23 -1.11
N ILE A 17 -4.79 -8.19 -1.87
CA ILE A 17 -3.45 -7.60 -1.81
C ILE A 17 -3.16 -7.07 -0.39
N ALA A 18 -4.08 -6.32 0.22
CA ALA A 18 -3.88 -5.79 1.57
C ALA A 18 -3.67 -6.92 2.60
N VAL A 19 -4.46 -8.00 2.53
CA VAL A 19 -4.30 -9.18 3.39
C VAL A 19 -2.95 -9.86 3.18
N VAL A 20 -2.57 -10.12 1.91
CA VAL A 20 -1.29 -10.76 1.59
C VAL A 20 -0.11 -9.92 2.07
N LEU A 21 -0.12 -8.61 1.79
CA LEU A 21 0.94 -7.69 2.24
C LEU A 21 0.99 -7.61 3.77
N THR A 22 -0.16 -7.61 4.45
CA THR A 22 -0.19 -7.68 5.92
C THR A 22 0.44 -8.97 6.43
N GLY A 23 0.15 -10.10 5.79
CA GLY A 23 0.77 -11.39 6.12
C GLY A 23 2.29 -11.38 5.93
N ILE A 24 2.77 -10.79 4.83
CA ILE A 24 4.22 -10.63 4.56
C ILE A 24 4.87 -9.76 5.64
N VAL A 25 4.28 -8.61 5.98
CA VAL A 25 4.80 -7.76 7.06
C VAL A 25 4.84 -8.53 8.38
N TYR A 26 3.77 -9.23 8.73
CA TYR A 26 3.69 -10.00 9.97
C TYR A 26 4.71 -11.14 10.05
N LEU A 27 4.89 -11.90 8.97
CA LEU A 27 5.79 -13.06 8.96
C LEU A 27 7.25 -12.66 8.78
N GLU A 28 7.55 -11.82 7.78
CA GLU A 28 8.92 -11.51 7.36
C GLU A 28 9.54 -10.36 8.16
N PHE A 29 8.76 -9.31 8.47
CA PHE A 29 9.28 -8.14 9.16
C PHE A 29 9.12 -8.25 10.67
N TRP A 30 8.01 -8.83 11.12
CA TRP A 30 7.70 -8.94 12.55
C TRP A 30 7.99 -10.32 13.15
N GLY A 31 8.43 -11.29 12.34
CA GLY A 31 8.79 -12.64 12.81
C GLY A 31 7.63 -13.40 13.45
N GLY A 32 6.39 -13.11 13.04
CA GLY A 32 5.19 -13.74 13.59
C GLY A 32 4.75 -13.22 14.96
N THR A 33 5.27 -12.09 15.43
CA THR A 33 4.86 -11.46 16.70
C THR A 33 4.65 -9.97 16.50
N VAL A 34 3.74 -9.31 17.22
CA VAL A 34 3.60 -7.85 17.08
C VAL A 34 4.80 -7.16 17.78
N PRO A 35 5.60 -6.34 17.07
CA PRO A 35 6.74 -5.67 17.68
C PRO A 35 6.26 -4.60 18.66
N PRO A 36 7.12 -4.18 19.61
CA PRO A 36 6.80 -3.08 20.50
C PRO A 36 6.47 -1.82 19.68
N LEU A 37 5.27 -1.30 19.88
CA LEU A 37 4.81 -0.12 19.15
C LEU A 37 5.60 1.11 19.62
N PRO A 38 5.93 2.02 18.69
CA PRO A 38 6.50 3.31 19.06
C PRO A 38 5.48 4.14 19.86
N GLY A 39 5.90 5.28 20.40
CA GLY A 39 5.01 6.18 21.14
C GLY A 39 3.75 6.54 20.34
N ALA A 40 2.63 6.76 21.04
CA ALA A 40 1.31 6.97 20.41
C ALA A 40 1.30 8.09 19.36
N GLY A 41 2.05 9.17 19.57
CA GLY A 41 2.18 10.26 18.60
C GLY A 41 2.84 9.82 17.29
N THR A 42 3.87 8.98 17.36
CA THR A 42 4.55 8.41 16.19
C THR A 42 3.66 7.44 15.43
N VAL A 43 2.88 6.62 16.14
CA VAL A 43 1.89 5.73 15.52
C VAL A 43 0.82 6.54 14.79
N ALA A 44 0.26 7.56 15.44
CA ALA A 44 -0.76 8.43 14.85
C ALA A 44 -0.24 9.13 13.58
N LEU A 45 1.01 9.63 13.61
CA LEU A 45 1.65 10.23 12.44
C LEU A 45 1.83 9.22 11.31
N ALA A 46 2.36 8.04 11.60
CA ALA A 46 2.57 6.99 10.60
C ALA A 46 1.27 6.56 9.92
N VAL A 47 0.24 6.28 10.73
CA VAL A 47 -1.10 5.93 10.22
C VAL A 47 -1.68 7.10 9.42
N GLY A 48 -1.58 8.33 9.92
CA GLY A 48 -2.06 9.52 9.23
C GLY A 48 -1.40 9.73 7.87
N VAL A 49 -0.08 9.56 7.78
CA VAL A 49 0.66 9.63 6.52
C VAL A 49 0.25 8.51 5.57
N GLY A 50 0.10 7.28 6.05
CA GLY A 50 -0.36 6.14 5.24
C GLY A 50 -1.76 6.36 4.66
N VAL A 51 -2.69 6.84 5.48
CA VAL A 51 -4.05 7.19 5.04
C VAL A 51 -4.03 8.35 4.04
N ALA A 52 -3.25 9.40 4.29
CA ALA A 52 -3.11 10.51 3.36
C ALA A 52 -2.54 10.06 2.00
N ALA A 53 -1.56 9.15 2.00
CA ALA A 53 -1.03 8.53 0.79
C ALA A 53 -2.09 7.72 0.04
N ALA A 54 -2.96 6.98 0.75
CA ALA A 54 -4.10 6.28 0.14
C ALA A 54 -5.07 7.23 -0.55
N VAL A 55 -5.46 8.31 0.12
CA VAL A 55 -6.37 9.32 -0.41
C VAL A 55 -5.76 9.96 -1.66
N LEU A 56 -4.48 10.32 -1.61
CA LEU A 56 -3.77 10.86 -2.75
C LEU A 56 -3.74 9.86 -3.91
N GLN A 57 -3.35 8.60 -3.66
CA GLN A 57 -3.33 7.55 -4.66
C GLN A 57 -4.70 7.39 -5.34
N LEU A 58 -5.77 7.30 -4.57
CA LEU A 58 -7.13 7.14 -5.08
C LEU A 58 -7.61 8.36 -5.87
N ALA A 59 -7.27 9.58 -5.42
CA ALA A 59 -7.65 10.81 -6.10
C ALA A 59 -6.98 10.99 -7.47
N PHE A 60 -5.77 10.45 -7.63
CA PHE A 60 -4.97 10.57 -8.86
C PHE A 60 -4.99 9.30 -9.72
N GLU A 61 -5.66 8.23 -9.29
CA GLU A 61 -5.72 6.96 -10.02
C GLU A 61 -6.34 7.10 -11.42
N ASP A 62 -7.26 8.04 -11.62
CA ASP A 62 -7.89 8.30 -12.92
C ASP A 62 -7.04 9.21 -13.83
N VAL A 63 -6.09 9.96 -13.27
CA VAL A 63 -5.22 10.91 -13.98
C VAL A 63 -3.89 10.26 -14.37
N LEU A 64 -3.43 9.30 -13.58
CA LEU A 64 -2.25 8.50 -13.87
C LEU A 64 -2.64 7.40 -14.87
N GLU A 65 -2.56 7.69 -16.17
CA GLU A 65 -2.37 6.66 -17.18
C GLU A 65 -1.24 5.72 -16.70
N PRO A 66 -1.39 4.39 -16.82
CA PRO A 66 -0.39 3.46 -16.32
C PRO A 66 0.96 3.89 -16.88
N PRO A 67 1.96 4.19 -16.02
CA PRO A 67 3.22 4.69 -16.52
C PRO A 67 3.77 3.63 -17.47
N THR A 68 4.09 4.03 -18.69
CA THR A 68 4.75 3.23 -19.74
C THR A 68 6.03 2.51 -19.26
N VAL A 69 6.53 2.88 -18.08
CA VAL A 69 7.61 2.21 -17.34
C VAL A 69 7.24 0.79 -16.88
N LEU A 70 5.96 0.52 -16.57
CA LEU A 70 5.50 -0.82 -16.19
C LEU A 70 5.47 -1.78 -17.39
N ASP A 71 5.20 -1.25 -18.59
CA ASP A 71 5.26 -2.01 -19.84
C ASP A 71 6.72 -2.34 -20.22
N ASN A 72 7.67 -1.47 -19.85
CA ASN A 72 9.09 -1.73 -20.00
C ASN A 72 9.63 -2.51 -18.80
N THR A 73 9.51 -3.84 -18.87
CA THR A 73 9.98 -4.78 -17.83
C THR A 73 11.38 -4.46 -17.32
N LEU A 74 12.27 -4.02 -18.20
CA LEU A 74 13.67 -3.71 -17.87
C LEU A 74 13.77 -2.43 -17.02
N ALA A 75 13.03 -1.38 -17.40
CA ALA A 75 12.95 -0.15 -16.61
C ALA A 75 12.30 -0.39 -15.25
N PHE A 76 11.24 -1.21 -15.19
CA PHE A 76 10.63 -1.65 -13.94
C PHE A 76 11.62 -2.41 -13.04
N LEU A 77 12.35 -3.38 -13.58
CA LEU A 77 13.36 -4.14 -12.82
C LEU A 77 14.50 -3.24 -12.31
N VAL A 78 14.93 -2.26 -13.10
CA VAL A 78 15.93 -1.27 -12.68
C VAL A 78 15.40 -0.40 -11.56
N LEU A 79 14.17 0.12 -11.69
CA LEU A 79 13.53 0.92 -10.64
C LEU A 79 13.34 0.14 -9.35
N LEU A 80 12.89 -1.11 -9.46
CA LEU A 80 12.75 -2.04 -8.34
C LEU A 80 14.10 -2.31 -7.69
N GLY A 81 15.14 -2.58 -8.48
CA GLY A 81 16.51 -2.78 -8.00
C GLY A 81 17.07 -1.56 -7.27
N VAL A 82 16.88 -0.36 -7.83
CA VAL A 82 17.28 0.90 -7.19
C VAL A 82 16.52 1.11 -5.88
N ALA A 83 15.20 0.90 -5.87
CA ALA A 83 14.40 1.01 -4.65
C ALA A 83 14.85 0.01 -3.57
N LEU A 84 15.19 -1.22 -3.96
CA LEU A 84 15.76 -2.24 -3.07
C LEU A 84 17.11 -1.82 -2.50
N VAL A 85 18.04 -1.37 -3.35
CA VAL A 85 19.38 -0.94 -2.94
C VAL A 85 19.29 0.27 -2.01
N VAL A 86 18.46 1.26 -2.35
CA VAL A 86 18.21 2.44 -1.49
C VAL A 86 17.59 2.00 -0.17
N GLY A 87 16.61 1.10 -0.18
CA GLY A 87 15.99 0.56 1.03
C GLY A 87 17.00 -0.15 1.94
N LEU A 88 17.84 -1.01 1.37
CA LEU A 88 18.87 -1.74 2.12
C LEU A 88 19.98 -0.84 2.66
N LEU A 89 20.36 0.21 1.92
CA LEU A 89 21.37 1.18 2.37
C LEU A 89 20.85 2.10 3.46
N LEU A 90 19.60 2.58 3.35
CA LEU A 90 19.01 3.48 4.33
C LEU A 90 18.53 2.76 5.60
N PHE A 91 18.12 1.50 5.45
CA PHE A 91 17.52 0.70 6.52
C PHE A 91 18.20 -0.68 6.64
N PRO A 92 19.49 -0.74 7.03
CA PRO A 92 20.25 -1.99 7.10
C PRO A 92 19.72 -2.96 8.18
N GLN A 93 18.95 -2.46 9.14
CA GLN A 93 18.31 -3.26 10.20
C GLN A 93 16.82 -3.55 9.91
N GLY A 94 16.34 -3.24 8.70
CA GLY A 94 14.92 -3.28 8.36
C GLY A 94 14.22 -1.94 8.60
N LEU A 95 12.96 -1.86 8.18
CA LEU A 95 12.18 -0.63 8.30
C LEU A 95 11.81 -0.36 9.76
N PRO A 96 11.76 0.91 10.18
CA PRO A 96 11.18 1.24 11.48
C PRO A 96 9.73 0.77 11.55
N VAL A 97 9.30 0.22 12.70
CA VAL A 97 7.92 -0.24 12.94
C VAL A 97 6.88 0.83 12.57
N ALA A 98 7.19 2.11 12.79
CA ALA A 98 6.34 3.22 12.36
C ALA A 98 6.10 3.23 10.84
N VAL A 99 7.13 3.00 10.03
CA VAL A 99 7.00 2.97 8.57
C VAL A 99 6.16 1.79 8.12
N GLU A 100 6.36 0.63 8.72
CA GLU A 100 5.58 -0.59 8.42
C GLU A 100 4.10 -0.37 8.74
N LEU A 101 3.78 0.24 9.88
CA LEU A 101 2.42 0.62 10.24
C LEU A 101 1.83 1.63 9.25
N GLY A 102 2.63 2.59 8.78
CA GLY A 102 2.20 3.53 7.73
C GLY A 102 1.89 2.83 6.41
N MET A 103 2.71 1.86 6.01
CA MET A 103 2.46 1.05 4.81
C MET A 103 1.20 0.20 4.95
N LEU A 104 1.00 -0.46 6.09
CA LEU A 104 -0.22 -1.22 6.37
C LEU A 104 -1.45 -0.32 6.35
N ALA A 105 -1.38 0.85 6.99
CA ALA A 105 -2.45 1.84 6.98
C ALA A 105 -2.76 2.29 5.54
N TRP A 106 -1.75 2.51 4.71
CA TRP A 106 -1.92 2.83 3.30
C TRP A 106 -2.65 1.71 2.54
N PHE A 107 -2.20 0.46 2.65
CA PHE A 107 -2.81 -0.67 1.95
C PHE A 107 -4.27 -0.86 2.33
N TRP A 108 -4.56 -0.80 3.63
CA TRP A 108 -5.92 -0.96 4.13
C TRP A 108 -6.80 0.24 3.80
N ALA A 109 -6.30 1.47 3.89
CA ALA A 109 -7.04 2.66 3.49
C ALA A 109 -7.36 2.65 1.98
N THR A 110 -6.46 2.17 1.13
CA THR A 110 -6.72 1.98 -0.31
C THR A 110 -7.76 0.89 -0.55
N ALA A 111 -7.67 -0.25 0.14
CA ALA A 111 -8.65 -1.33 0.01
C ALA A 111 -10.06 -0.90 0.47
N VAL A 112 -10.15 -0.25 1.64
CA VAL A 112 -11.40 0.29 2.17
C VAL A 112 -11.93 1.41 1.28
N GLY A 113 -11.09 2.34 0.84
CA GLY A 113 -11.48 3.43 -0.05
C GLY A 113 -12.12 2.92 -1.34
N ARG A 114 -11.53 1.89 -1.97
CA ARG A 114 -12.13 1.24 -3.15
C ARG A 114 -13.43 0.51 -2.84
N LEU A 115 -13.56 -0.10 -1.66
CA LEU A 115 -14.79 -0.76 -1.24
C LEU A 115 -15.91 0.28 -1.05
N VAL A 116 -15.61 1.39 -0.35
CA VAL A 116 -16.54 2.49 -0.10
C VAL A 116 -16.96 3.16 -1.41
N LEU A 117 -16.02 3.50 -2.30
CA LEU A 117 -16.33 4.11 -3.60
C LEU A 117 -17.18 3.20 -4.49
N PHE A 118 -17.04 1.88 -4.37
CA PHE A 118 -17.86 0.92 -5.10
C PHE A 118 -19.28 0.80 -4.52
N TYR A 119 -19.42 0.66 -3.20
CA TYR A 119 -20.73 0.51 -2.56
C TYR A 119 -21.51 1.82 -2.46
N GLY A 120 -20.85 2.96 -2.27
CA GLY A 120 -21.48 4.28 -2.18
C GLY A 120 -21.97 4.83 -3.53
N LYS A 121 -21.63 4.20 -4.66
CA LYS A 121 -22.15 4.53 -6.00
C LYS A 121 -23.52 3.89 -6.29
N ARG A 122 -24.05 3.07 -5.38
CA ARG A 122 -25.31 2.33 -5.54
C ARG A 122 -26.54 3.04 -4.98
N ASP A 123 -26.36 4.15 -4.27
CA ASP A 123 -27.43 5.03 -3.79
C ASP A 123 -27.54 6.28 -4.67
#